data_AF-A0A7U9R493-F1
#
_entry.id   AF-A0A7U9R493-F1
#
_cell.length_a   1.000
_cell.length_b   1.000
_cell.length_c   1.000
_cell.angle_alpha   90.00
_cell.angle_beta   90.00
_cell.angle_gamma   90.00
#
_symmetry.space_group_name_H-M   'P 1'
#
loop_
_entity.id
_entity.type
_entity.pdbx_description
1 polymer ?
#
loop_
_entity_poly.entity_id
_entity_poly.type
_entity_poly.pdbx_seq_one_letter_code
_entity_poly.pdbx_strand_id
1 'polypeptide(L)'
;MSIIDKLLIYLKYKDKEELITRDIKISDVELNVVVIKILSWLKLEYKRSIWMIEGKNKCFKPLEVDTKYPWCVNLCKLVEKEKFFHDNFSIKNGKFDFSDTVSEEDKAIAREEVFQNYNPQKHI
;
A
#
# COMPACT_ATOMS: atom_id res chain seq x y z
N MET A 1 -11.45 10.44 5.03
CA MET A 1 -11.27 8.99 4.78
C MET A 1 -9.82 8.81 4.37
N SER A 2 -9.07 7.99 5.10
CA SER A 2 -7.65 7.76 4.86
C SER A 2 -7.44 6.92 3.59
N ILE A 3 -6.21 6.85 3.09
CA ILE A 3 -5.91 5.93 1.99
C ILE A 3 -6.08 4.47 2.39
N ILE A 4 -5.84 4.17 3.66
CA ILE A 4 -6.01 2.84 4.21
C ILE A 4 -7.49 2.44 4.22
N ASP A 5 -8.36 3.32 4.69
CA ASP A 5 -9.81 3.13 4.65
C ASP A 5 -10.27 2.73 3.24
N LYS A 6 -9.86 3.48 2.21
CA LYS A 6 -10.25 3.22 0.83
C LYS A 6 -9.69 1.91 0.29
N LEU A 7 -8.45 1.56 0.61
CA LEU A 7 -7.86 0.26 0.23
C LEU A 7 -8.61 -0.91 0.90
N LEU A 8 -9.02 -0.77 2.15
CA LEU A 8 -9.78 -1.77 2.90
C LEU A 8 -11.22 -1.89 2.40
N ILE A 9 -11.90 -0.76 2.14
CA ILE A 9 -13.24 -0.71 1.55
C ILE A 9 -13.22 -1.39 0.17
N TYR A 10 -12.26 -1.04 -0.68
CA TYR A 10 -12.09 -1.72 -1.97
C TYR A 10 -11.93 -3.24 -1.80
N LEU A 11 -11.12 -3.71 -0.86
CA LEU A 11 -10.96 -5.14 -0.65
C LEU A 11 -12.28 -5.84 -0.26
N LYS A 12 -13.11 -5.16 0.52
CA LYS A 12 -14.39 -5.68 1.02
C LYS A 12 -15.49 -5.70 -0.03
N TYR A 13 -15.61 -4.62 -0.81
CA TYR A 13 -16.73 -4.42 -1.74
C TYR A 13 -16.37 -4.61 -3.21
N LYS A 14 -15.08 -4.64 -3.54
CA LYS A 14 -14.53 -4.71 -4.91
C LYS A 14 -14.98 -3.56 -5.81
N ASP A 15 -15.35 -2.42 -5.21
CA ASP A 15 -15.71 -1.22 -5.94
C ASP A 15 -14.46 -0.43 -6.34
N LYS A 16 -14.07 -0.52 -7.62
CA LYS A 16 -12.88 0.15 -8.17
C LYS A 16 -12.97 1.67 -8.14
N GLU A 17 -14.17 2.25 -8.14
CA GLU A 17 -14.36 3.70 -8.15
C GLU A 17 -13.87 4.33 -6.84
N GLU A 18 -13.71 3.52 -5.78
CA GLU A 18 -13.08 3.96 -4.54
C GLU A 18 -11.60 4.34 -4.70
N LEU A 19 -10.91 3.74 -5.67
CA LEU A 19 -9.46 3.85 -5.86
C LEU A 19 -9.04 4.49 -7.18
N ILE A 20 -9.87 4.37 -8.22
CA ILE A 20 -9.55 4.85 -9.57
C ILE A 20 -10.61 5.86 -9.99
N THR A 21 -10.20 7.12 -10.11
CA THR A 21 -11.07 8.23 -10.54
C THR A 21 -10.85 8.66 -11.98
N ARG A 22 -9.72 8.24 -12.59
CA ARG A 22 -9.39 8.50 -13.99
C ARG A 22 -9.57 7.26 -14.85
N ASP A 23 -9.59 7.44 -16.17
CA ASP A 23 -9.60 6.32 -17.12
C ASP A 23 -8.23 5.60 -17.16
N ILE A 24 -7.92 4.84 -16.10
CA ILE A 24 -6.76 3.97 -16.03
C ILE A 24 -7.20 2.55 -16.38
N LYS A 25 -6.60 1.99 -17.42
CA LYS A 25 -6.79 0.58 -17.79
C LYS A 25 -5.99 -0.33 -16.85
N ILE A 26 -6.65 -0.76 -15.78
CA ILE A 26 -6.22 -1.83 -14.86
C ILE A 26 -7.44 -2.73 -14.64
N SER A 27 -7.29 -4.03 -14.81
CA SER A 27 -8.37 -4.99 -14.53
C SER A 27 -8.60 -5.14 -13.02
N ASP A 28 -9.80 -5.56 -12.61
CA ASP A 28 -10.12 -5.74 -11.18
C ASP A 28 -9.18 -6.74 -10.50
N VAL A 29 -8.78 -7.80 -11.22
CA VAL A 29 -7.82 -8.81 -10.72
C VAL A 29 -6.46 -8.18 -10.46
N GLU A 30 -5.95 -7.39 -11.40
CA GLU A 30 -4.66 -6.72 -11.26
C GLU A 30 -4.69 -5.67 -10.15
N LEU A 31 -5.76 -4.87 -10.06
CA LEU A 31 -5.94 -3.89 -8.99
C LEU A 31 -5.97 -4.59 -7.63
N ASN A 32 -6.67 -5.72 -7.52
CA ASN A 32 -6.72 -6.51 -6.30
C ASN A 32 -5.34 -7.02 -5.88
N VAL A 33 -4.51 -7.45 -6.84
CA VAL A 33 -3.12 -7.83 -6.55
C VAL A 33 -2.32 -6.64 -6.00
N VAL A 34 -2.43 -5.46 -6.62
CA VAL A 34 -1.72 -4.26 -6.15
C VAL A 34 -2.14 -3.89 -4.73
N VAL A 35 -3.44 -3.85 -4.45
CA VAL A 35 -3.96 -3.50 -3.12
C VAL A 35 -3.51 -4.51 -2.06
N ILE A 36 -3.54 -5.81 -2.37
CA ILE A 36 -3.02 -6.86 -1.48
C ILE A 36 -1.53 -6.64 -1.19
N LYS A 37 -0.73 -6.25 -2.18
CA LYS A 37 0.70 -5.99 -1.99
C LYS A 37 0.96 -4.79 -1.07
N ILE A 38 0.23 -3.69 -1.25
CA ILE A 38 0.33 -2.50 -0.38
C ILE A 38 -0.05 -2.85 1.06
N LEU A 39 -1.22 -3.46 1.27
CA LEU A 39 -1.70 -3.79 2.61
C LEU A 39 -0.82 -4.85 3.31
N SER A 40 -0.31 -5.83 2.56
CA SER A 40 0.64 -6.80 3.11
C SER A 40 1.95 -6.15 3.53
N TRP A 41 2.44 -5.18 2.75
CA TRP A 41 3.63 -4.40 3.08
C TRP A 41 3.42 -3.56 4.35
N LEU A 42 2.33 -2.81 4.45
CA LEU A 42 2.00 -1.99 5.62
C LEU A 42 1.82 -2.84 6.89
N LYS A 43 1.16 -3.99 6.78
CA LYS A 43 1.02 -4.93 7.90
C LYS A 43 2.39 -5.45 8.39
N LEU A 44 3.31 -5.71 7.47
CA LEU A 44 4.67 -6.14 7.81
C LEU A 44 5.48 -4.99 8.43
N GLU A 45 5.30 -3.76 7.94
CA GLU A 45 5.92 -2.56 8.50
C GLU A 45 5.52 -2.35 9.96
N TYR A 46 4.24 -2.53 10.32
CA TYR A 46 3.83 -2.50 11.73
C TYR A 46 4.53 -3.58 12.56
N LYS A 47 4.63 -4.82 12.06
CA LYS A 47 5.39 -5.86 12.78
C LYS A 47 6.86 -5.48 12.97
N ARG A 48 7.46 -4.82 11.96
CA ARG A 48 8.84 -4.32 12.04
C ARG A 48 9.00 -3.21 13.07
N SER A 49 8.00 -2.35 13.30
CA SER A 49 8.07 -1.34 14.37
C SER A 49 8.16 -1.98 15.75
N ILE A 50 7.35 -3.01 16.00
CA ILE A 50 7.42 -3.81 17.23
C ILE A 50 8.81 -4.45 17.36
N TRP A 51 9.32 -5.07 16.29
CA TRP A 51 10.64 -5.69 16.32
C TRP A 51 11.78 -4.70 16.55
N MET A 52 11.64 -3.43 16.14
CA MET A 52 12.62 -2.40 16.45
C MET A 52 12.61 -2.05 17.94
N ILE A 53 11.43 -1.96 18.56
CA ILE A 53 11.28 -1.76 20.00
C ILE A 53 11.89 -2.95 20.78
N GLU A 54 11.71 -4.18 20.28
CA GLU A 54 12.29 -5.40 20.85
C GLU A 54 13.79 -5.59 20.53
N GLY A 55 14.42 -4.71 19.76
CA GLY A 55 15.82 -4.82 19.34
C GLY A 55 16.12 -5.93 18.31
N LYS A 56 15.10 -6.53 17.70
CA LYS A 56 15.20 -7.61 16.69
C LYS A 56 15.31 -7.10 15.25
N ASN A 57 14.98 -5.84 15.01
CA ASN A 57 15.11 -5.19 13.70
C ASN A 57 15.70 -3.79 13.86
N LYS A 58 16.30 -3.25 12.79
CA LYS A 58 16.97 -1.95 12.79
C LYS A 58 16.24 -0.87 11.99
N CYS A 59 15.37 -1.26 11.05
CA CYS A 59 14.69 -0.29 10.19
C CYS A 59 13.40 -0.85 9.55
N PHE A 60 12.55 0.09 9.16
CA PHE A 60 11.54 -0.11 8.13
C PHE A 60 12.18 -0.44 6.78
N LYS A 61 11.44 -1.12 5.89
CA LYS A 61 11.92 -1.37 4.53
C LYS A 61 10.82 -1.05 3.51
N PRO A 62 11.13 -0.23 2.49
CA PRO A 62 10.18 0.05 1.42
C PRO A 62 9.82 -1.22 0.65
N LEU A 63 8.74 -1.14 -0.11
CA LEU A 63 8.33 -2.19 -1.03
C LEU A 63 9.15 -2.07 -2.33
N GLU A 64 9.90 -3.10 -2.68
CA GLU A 64 10.67 -3.13 -3.93
C GLU A 64 9.73 -3.17 -5.13
N VAL A 65 10.02 -2.35 -6.13
CA VAL A 65 9.26 -2.19 -7.38
C VAL A 65 10.14 -2.59 -8.54
N ASP A 66 9.86 -3.76 -9.10
CA ASP A 66 10.48 -4.26 -10.33
C ASP A 66 9.42 -4.34 -11.44
N THR A 67 9.58 -3.52 -12.47
CA THR A 67 8.63 -3.38 -13.59
C THR A 67 8.58 -4.61 -14.50
N LYS A 68 9.44 -5.62 -14.27
CA LYS A 68 9.26 -6.96 -14.86
C LYS A 68 8.00 -7.66 -14.35
N TYR A 69 7.48 -7.27 -13.18
CA TYR A 69 6.24 -7.78 -12.64
C TYR A 69 5.06 -6.86 -13.00
N PRO A 70 3.97 -7.37 -13.62
CA PRO A 70 2.84 -6.54 -14.06
C PRO A 70 2.19 -5.69 -12.94
N TRP A 71 2.11 -6.23 -11.72
CA TRP A 71 1.53 -5.50 -10.59
C TRP A 71 2.37 -4.27 -10.20
N CYS A 72 3.70 -4.31 -10.35
CA CYS A 72 4.56 -3.15 -10.13
C CYS A 72 4.29 -2.05 -11.15
N VAL A 73 4.07 -2.41 -12.42
CA VAL A 73 3.71 -1.45 -13.47
C VAL A 73 2.39 -0.76 -13.14
N ASN A 74 1.40 -1.52 -12.66
CA ASN A 74 0.11 -0.96 -12.27
C ASN A 74 0.20 -0.12 -10.98
N LEU A 75 1.07 -0.50 -10.04
CA LEU A 75 1.37 0.33 -8.87
C LEU A 75 1.97 1.69 -9.27
N CYS A 76 2.93 1.71 -10.21
CA CYS A 76 3.48 2.97 -10.73
C CYS A 76 2.38 3.83 -11.37
N LYS A 77 1.51 3.24 -12.21
CA LYS A 77 0.39 3.98 -12.81
C LYS A 77 -0.53 4.61 -11.77
N LEU A 78 -0.84 3.90 -10.68
CA LEU A 78 -1.70 4.44 -9.61
C LEU A 78 -1.01 5.64 -8.94
N VAL A 79 0.25 5.50 -8.52
CA VAL A 79 1.00 6.59 -7.86
C VAL A 79 1.20 7.81 -8.77
N GLU A 80 1.36 7.61 -10.07
CA GLU A 80 1.55 8.71 -11.04
C GLU A 80 0.25 9.41 -11.43
N LYS A 81 -0.86 8.66 -11.53
CA LYS A 81 -2.09 9.16 -12.16
C LYS A 81 -3.22 9.44 -11.19
N GLU A 82 -3.32 8.68 -10.09
CA GLU A 82 -4.34 8.89 -9.08
C GLU A 82 -3.79 9.79 -8.00
N LYS A 83 -4.32 11.02 -7.93
CA LYS A 83 -3.90 12.04 -6.95
C LYS A 83 -3.86 11.47 -5.53
N PHE A 84 -4.85 10.66 -5.18
CA PHE A 84 -4.95 10.09 -3.85
C PHE A 84 -3.78 9.15 -3.51
N PHE A 85 -3.28 8.36 -4.48
CA PHE A 85 -2.08 7.55 -4.31
C PHE A 85 -0.82 8.44 -4.30
N HIS A 86 -0.75 9.44 -5.17
CA HIS A 86 0.37 10.38 -5.25
C HIS A 86 0.61 11.14 -3.94
N ASP A 87 -0.47 11.62 -3.31
CA ASP A 87 -0.40 12.43 -2.09
C ASP A 87 0.09 11.61 -0.87
N ASN A 88 -0.08 10.29 -0.90
CA ASN A 88 0.22 9.40 0.23
C ASN A 88 1.48 8.54 0.01
N PHE A 89 1.83 8.23 -1.24
CA PHE A 89 2.90 7.30 -1.58
C PHE A 89 3.81 7.86 -2.66
N SER A 90 5.07 7.41 -2.67
CA SER A 90 6.04 7.77 -3.68
C SER A 90 6.82 6.55 -4.14
N ILE A 91 7.30 6.58 -5.39
CA ILE A 91 8.21 5.57 -5.93
C ILE A 91 9.50 6.29 -6.35
N LYS A 92 10.61 5.98 -5.67
CA LYS A 92 11.92 6.57 -5.96
C LYS A 92 12.96 5.46 -6.03
N ASN A 93 13.79 5.45 -7.08
CA ASN A 93 14.85 4.45 -7.26
C ASN A 93 14.37 3.00 -7.11
N GLY A 94 13.20 2.67 -7.68
CA GLY A 94 12.63 1.32 -7.60
C GLY A 94 12.04 0.95 -6.23
N LYS A 95 11.83 1.91 -5.33
CA LYS A 95 11.30 1.68 -3.99
C LYS A 95 10.01 2.45 -3.78
N PHE A 96 8.95 1.73 -3.48
CA PHE A 96 7.66 2.27 -3.06
C PHE A 96 7.65 2.46 -1.54
N ASP A 97 7.33 3.68 -1.12
CA ASP A 97 7.20 4.05 0.29
C ASP A 97 6.13 5.14 0.45
N PHE A 98 5.87 5.58 1.67
CA PHE A 98 5.11 6.79 1.92
C PHE A 98 5.75 8.01 1.24
N SER A 99 4.91 8.97 0.84
CA SER A 99 5.41 10.28 0.39
C SER A 99 6.12 11.01 1.54
N ASP A 100 7.12 11.83 1.20
CA ASP A 100 7.84 12.67 2.18
C ASP A 100 6.91 13.68 2.87
N THR A 101 5.75 13.96 2.28
CA THR A 101 4.72 14.85 2.81
C THR A 101 3.86 14.22 3.91
N VAL A 102 3.90 12.90 4.07
CA VAL A 102 3.16 12.19 5.12
C VAL A 102 3.98 12.23 6.41
N SER A 103 3.36 12.62 7.53
CA SER A 103 4.03 12.69 8.83
C SER A 103 4.37 11.29 9.37
N GLU A 104 5.38 11.17 10.24
CA GLU A 104 5.70 9.87 10.87
C GLU A 104 4.55 9.35 11.76
N GLU A 105 3.79 10.24 12.37
CA GLU A 105 2.59 9.93 13.16
C GLU A 105 1.52 9.30 12.26
N ASP A 106 1.23 9.90 11.11
CA ASP A 106 0.26 9.36 10.15
C ASP A 106 0.73 8.02 9.57
N LYS A 107 2.04 7.87 9.30
CA LYS A 107 2.61 6.58 8.86
C LYS A 107 2.43 5.51 9.93
N ALA A 108 2.65 5.85 11.20
CA ALA A 108 2.46 4.92 12.31
C ALA A 108 0.99 4.49 12.45
N ILE A 109 0.06 5.44 12.39
CA ILE A 109 -1.39 5.19 12.41
C ILE A 109 -1.79 4.29 11.24
N ALA A 110 -1.36 4.61 10.02
CA ALA A 110 -1.68 3.81 8.83
C ALA A 110 -1.19 2.36 8.94
N ARG A 111 0.04 2.15 9.45
CA ARG A 111 0.60 0.81 9.67
C ARG A 111 -0.21 0.02 10.69
N GLU A 112 -0.56 0.64 11.82
CA GLU A 112 -1.36 0.03 12.88
C GLU A 112 -2.77 -0.32 12.40
N GLU A 113 -3.43 0.61 11.71
CA GLU A 113 -4.77 0.44 11.16
C GLU A 113 -4.82 -0.77 10.22
N VAL A 114 -3.86 -0.90 9.30
CA VAL A 114 -3.75 -2.08 8.44
C VAL A 114 -3.51 -3.34 9.27
N PHE A 115 -2.61 -3.30 10.26
CA PHE A 115 -2.31 -4.49 11.06
C PHE A 115 -3.56 -5.08 11.73
N GLN A 116 -4.41 -4.21 12.30
CA GLN A 116 -5.65 -4.58 12.98
C GLN A 116 -6.73 -5.05 11.99
N ASN A 117 -6.91 -4.35 10.88
CA ASN A 117 -8.09 -4.53 10.02
C ASN A 117 -7.85 -5.42 8.79
N TYR A 118 -6.60 -5.61 8.37
CA TYR A 118 -6.27 -6.45 7.21
C TYR A 118 -5.90 -7.87 7.64
N ASN A 119 -6.79 -8.83 7.45
CA ASN A 119 -6.49 -10.25 7.61
C ASN A 119 -6.43 -10.94 6.25
N PRO A 120 -5.24 -11.16 5.66
CA PRO A 120 -5.13 -11.84 4.37
C PRO A 120 -5.70 -13.26 4.50
N GLN A 121 -6.76 -13.55 3.75
CA GLN A 121 -7.20 -14.93 3.60
C GLN A 121 -6.07 -15.71 2.92
N LYS A 122 -5.70 -16.87 3.47
CA LYS A 122 -4.80 -17.78 2.78
C LYS A 122 -5.45 -18.11 1.45
N HIS A 123 -4.82 -17.72 0.34
CA HIS A 123 -5.16 -18.29 -0.96
C HIS A 123 -4.89 -19.80 -0.84
N ILE A 124 -5.97 -20.58 -0.78
CA ILE A 124 -5.96 -22.04 -0.98
C ILE A 124 -5.99 -22.28 -2.48
#